data_AF-A0A954YQG4-F1
#
_entry.id   AF-A0A954YQG4-F1
#
_cell.length_a   1.000
_cell.length_b   1.000
_cell.length_c   1.000
_cell.angle_alpha   90.00
_cell.angle_beta   90.00
_cell.angle_gamma   90.00
#
_symmetry.space_group_name_H-M   'P 1'
#
loop_
_entity.id
_entity.type
_entity.pdbx_description
1 polymer ?
#
loop_
_entity_poly.entity_id
_entity_poly.type
_entity_poly.pdbx_seq_one_letter_code
_entity_poly.pdbx_strand_id
1 'polypeptide(L)'
;MLPVNRNPNAKTLRSFGVAMLFGFGVIGAILWYTGSEPNGFNWRDVAAQKVAIALWVLGVLLAIIAVGPRSLSAPIYIAWMTVGMFLGAIMTFIMMSVLFVVLLPIFSLIRLKDPLRMKLKPPGESYWEDHRDHEPTLERTARPF
;
A
#
# COMPACT_ATOMS: atom_id res chain seq x y z
N MET A 1 -9.76 -7.90 8.12
CA MET A 1 -9.04 -8.68 7.08
C MET A 1 -9.97 -9.79 6.62
N LEU A 2 -10.25 -9.90 5.32
CA LEU A 2 -11.11 -10.98 4.81
C LEU A 2 -10.35 -12.31 4.90
N PRO A 3 -10.89 -13.35 5.54
CA PRO A 3 -10.20 -14.63 5.66
C PRO A 3 -9.97 -15.26 4.29
N VAL A 4 -8.80 -15.89 4.07
CA VAL A 4 -8.52 -16.62 2.83
C VAL A 4 -9.57 -17.70 2.63
N ASN A 5 -10.22 -17.71 1.47
CA ASN A 5 -11.18 -18.75 1.13
C ASN A 5 -10.47 -20.11 1.01
N ARG A 6 -10.62 -20.97 2.02
CA ARG A 6 -10.03 -22.32 2.07
C ARG A 6 -10.74 -23.35 1.19
N ASN A 7 -11.91 -23.03 0.64
CA ASN A 7 -12.66 -23.93 -0.23
C ASN A 7 -13.06 -23.23 -1.55
N PRO A 8 -12.10 -22.92 -2.44
CA PRO A 8 -12.38 -22.14 -3.64
C PRO A 8 -13.28 -22.90 -4.61
N ASN A 9 -14.28 -22.19 -5.17
CA ASN A 9 -15.10 -22.70 -6.26
C ASN A 9 -14.30 -22.70 -7.59
N ALA A 10 -14.67 -23.55 -8.55
CA ALA A 10 -14.04 -23.63 -9.86
C ALA A 10 -13.99 -22.27 -10.59
N LYS A 11 -15.01 -21.42 -10.42
CA LYS A 11 -15.01 -20.05 -10.97
C LYS A 11 -13.87 -19.21 -10.38
N THR A 12 -13.72 -19.23 -9.04
CA THR A 12 -12.66 -18.50 -8.32
C THR A 12 -11.28 -18.95 -8.74
N LEU A 13 -11.12 -20.26 -8.94
CA LEU A 13 -9.85 -20.84 -9.35
C LEU A 13 -9.46 -20.44 -10.80
N ARG A 14 -10.42 -20.42 -11.73
CA ARG A 14 -10.19 -19.92 -13.09
C ARG A 14 -9.82 -18.44 -13.09
N SER A 15 -10.51 -17.63 -12.29
CA SER A 15 -10.18 -16.21 -12.12
C SER A 15 -8.78 -16.01 -11.55
N PHE A 16 -8.34 -16.86 -10.62
CA PHE A 16 -6.96 -16.89 -10.14
C PHE A 16 -5.96 -17.20 -11.26
N GLY A 17 -6.22 -18.22 -12.08
CA GLY A 17 -5.37 -18.56 -13.22
C GLY A 17 -5.22 -17.41 -14.22
N VAL A 18 -6.33 -16.75 -14.57
CA VAL A 18 -6.34 -15.57 -15.46
C VAL A 18 -5.56 -14.40 -14.83
N ALA A 19 -5.74 -14.17 -13.52
CA ALA A 19 -5.00 -13.13 -12.81
C ALA A 19 -3.49 -13.39 -12.78
N MET A 20 -3.05 -14.65 -12.61
CA MET A 20 -1.64 -15.03 -12.67
C MET A 20 -1.07 -14.85 -14.07
N LEU A 21 -1.80 -15.28 -15.10
CA LEU A 21 -1.37 -15.11 -16.50
C LEU A 21 -1.20 -13.63 -16.84
N PHE A 22 -2.19 -12.80 -16.49
CA PHE A 22 -2.11 -11.37 -16.73
C PHE A 22 -1.01 -10.70 -15.90
N GLY A 23 -0.94 -10.99 -14.60
CA GLY A 23 0.05 -10.41 -13.70
C GLY A 23 1.49 -10.73 -14.11
N PHE A 24 1.81 -12.02 -14.28
CA PHE A 24 3.14 -12.42 -14.74
C PHE A 24 3.42 -12.04 -16.19
N GLY A 25 2.40 -12.04 -17.05
CA GLY A 25 2.50 -11.58 -18.44
C GLY A 25 2.94 -10.12 -18.52
N VAL A 26 2.26 -9.24 -17.79
CA VAL A 26 2.57 -7.80 -17.72
C VAL A 26 3.94 -7.56 -17.08
N ILE A 27 4.24 -8.21 -15.94
CA ILE A 27 5.54 -8.06 -15.28
C ILE A 27 6.68 -8.52 -16.20
N GLY A 28 6.53 -9.68 -16.84
CA GLY A 28 7.53 -10.17 -17.79
C GLY A 28 7.66 -9.27 -19.02
N ALA A 29 6.57 -8.69 -19.53
CA ALA A 29 6.62 -7.72 -20.61
C ALA A 29 7.36 -6.44 -20.20
N ILE A 30 7.08 -5.90 -19.01
CA ILE A 30 7.82 -4.74 -18.48
C ILE A 30 9.30 -5.08 -18.39
N LEU A 31 9.67 -6.22 -17.78
CA LEU A 31 11.06 -6.64 -17.66
C LEU A 31 11.75 -6.80 -19.02
N TRP A 32 11.03 -7.29 -20.03
CA TRP A 32 11.51 -7.42 -21.40
C TRP A 32 11.79 -6.06 -22.05
N TYR A 33 10.89 -5.08 -21.88
CA TYR A 33 11.06 -3.73 -22.45
C TYR A 33 12.03 -2.85 -21.67
N THR A 34 12.20 -3.07 -20.36
CA THR A 34 13.19 -2.35 -19.54
C THR A 34 14.59 -2.95 -19.64
N GLY A 35 14.73 -4.18 -20.15
CA GLY A 35 16.02 -4.83 -20.40
C GLY A 35 16.61 -4.34 -21.72
N SER A 36 17.55 -3.40 -21.64
CA SER A 36 18.28 -2.89 -22.80
C SER A 36 19.01 -4.00 -23.57
N GLU A 37 19.22 -3.75 -24.87
CA GLU A 37 19.65 -4.69 -25.91
C GLU A 37 20.81 -5.66 -25.53
N PRO A 38 20.87 -6.87 -26.14
CA PRO A 38 21.75 -7.98 -25.74
C PRO A 38 23.28 -7.74 -25.86
N ASN A 39 23.73 -6.57 -26.32
CA ASN A 39 25.13 -6.30 -26.67
C ASN A 39 25.82 -5.29 -25.73
N GLY A 40 25.21 -4.95 -24.59
CA GLY A 40 25.85 -4.14 -23.55
C GLY A 40 26.61 -5.00 -22.54
N PHE A 41 27.87 -4.66 -22.26
CA PHE A 41 28.73 -5.22 -21.20
C PHE A 41 28.22 -4.87 -19.79
N ASN A 42 26.94 -5.10 -19.50
CA ASN A 42 26.33 -4.97 -18.19
C ASN A 42 25.92 -6.36 -17.73
N TRP A 43 26.47 -6.80 -16.61
CA TRP A 43 26.14 -8.07 -15.96
C TRP A 43 24.65 -8.19 -15.52
N ARG A 44 23.83 -7.17 -15.78
CA ARG A 44 22.41 -7.06 -15.42
C ARG A 44 21.44 -7.40 -16.57
N ASP A 45 21.88 -7.41 -17.81
CA ASP A 45 20.92 -7.31 -18.94
C ASP A 45 20.45 -8.69 -19.48
N VAL A 46 21.31 -9.72 -19.48
CA VAL A 46 20.89 -11.09 -19.87
C VAL A 46 20.04 -11.76 -18.79
N ALA A 47 20.21 -11.38 -17.52
CA ALA A 47 19.45 -11.93 -16.41
C ALA A 47 17.97 -11.51 -16.48
N ALA A 48 17.69 -10.25 -16.83
CA ALA A 48 16.33 -9.72 -16.89
C ALA A 48 15.46 -10.45 -17.94
N GLN A 49 16.01 -10.72 -19.13
CA GLN A 49 15.29 -11.45 -20.18
C GLN A 49 15.05 -12.92 -19.81
N LYS A 50 16.04 -13.59 -19.18
CA LYS A 50 15.87 -14.95 -18.65
C LYS A 50 14.78 -15.01 -17.57
N VAL A 51 14.74 -14.01 -16.69
CA VAL A 51 13.70 -13.90 -15.66
C VAL A 51 12.33 -13.62 -16.28
N ALA A 52 12.24 -12.76 -17.30
CA ALA A 52 10.99 -12.51 -18.01
C ALA A 52 10.41 -13.78 -18.64
N ILE A 53 11.24 -14.56 -19.33
CA ILE A 53 10.84 -15.85 -19.91
C ILE A 53 10.40 -16.81 -18.80
N ALA A 54 11.15 -16.90 -17.70
CA ALA A 54 10.79 -17.76 -16.57
C ALA A 54 9.44 -17.38 -15.95
N LEU A 55 9.16 -16.08 -15.82
CA LEU A 55 7.87 -15.59 -15.30
C LEU A 55 6.72 -15.89 -16.26
N TRP A 56 6.91 -15.77 -17.57
CA TRP A 56 5.89 -16.14 -18.55
C TRP A 56 5.59 -17.64 -18.53
N VAL A 57 6.63 -18.47 -18.50
CA VAL A 57 6.48 -19.93 -18.38
C VAL A 57 5.75 -20.28 -17.09
N LEU A 58 6.12 -19.66 -15.97
CA LEU A 58 5.47 -19.87 -14.68
C LEU A 58 4.00 -19.41 -14.72
N GLY A 59 3.70 -18.26 -15.30
CA GLY A 59 2.35 -17.73 -15.43
C GLY A 59 1.44 -18.64 -16.26
N VAL A 60 1.94 -19.15 -17.39
CA VAL A 60 1.22 -20.13 -18.22
C VAL A 60 1.01 -21.44 -17.48
N LEU A 61 2.04 -21.96 -16.81
CA LEU A 61 1.97 -23.20 -16.04
C LEU A 61 0.95 -23.10 -14.90
N LEU A 62 0.94 -22.00 -14.16
CA LEU A 62 -0.03 -21.75 -13.10
C LEU A 62 -1.46 -21.58 -13.65
N ALA A 63 -1.62 -20.96 -14.82
CA ALA A 63 -2.93 -20.86 -15.48
C ALA A 63 -3.46 -22.24 -15.92
N ILE A 64 -2.59 -23.11 -16.45
CA ILE A 64 -2.94 -24.49 -16.80
C ILE A 64 -3.35 -25.28 -15.55
N ILE A 65 -2.56 -25.19 -14.48
CA ILE A 65 -2.89 -25.86 -13.20
C ILE A 65 -4.22 -25.34 -12.63
N ALA A 66 -4.51 -24.06 -12.78
CA ALA A 66 -5.76 -23.45 -12.33
C ALA A 66 -7.00 -23.94 -13.09
N VAL A 67 -6.85 -24.44 -14.33
CA VAL A 67 -7.92 -25.09 -15.11
C VAL A 67 -8.01 -26.60 -14.79
N GLY A 68 -6.92 -27.19 -14.28
CA GLY A 68 -6.80 -28.60 -13.92
C GLY A 68 -7.59 -29.04 -12.67
N PRO A 69 -7.29 -30.23 -12.12
CA PRO A 69 -8.06 -30.81 -11.03
C PRO A 69 -7.98 -29.97 -9.76
N ARG A 70 -9.11 -29.85 -9.05
CA ARG A 70 -9.24 -29.06 -7.81
C ARG A 70 -8.24 -29.47 -6.73
N SER A 71 -7.84 -30.74 -6.69
CA SER A 71 -6.91 -31.28 -5.71
C SER A 71 -5.54 -30.61 -5.75
N LEU A 72 -5.06 -30.21 -6.93
CA LEU A 72 -3.73 -29.62 -7.09
C LEU A 72 -3.77 -28.09 -7.01
N SER A 73 -4.85 -27.50 -7.49
CA SER A 73 -4.99 -26.06 -7.68
C SER A 73 -5.51 -25.33 -6.43
N ALA A 74 -6.36 -25.97 -5.64
CA ALA A 74 -6.84 -25.43 -4.36
C ALA A 74 -5.71 -25.14 -3.35
N PRO A 75 -4.74 -26.05 -3.06
CA PRO A 75 -3.67 -25.75 -2.11
C PRO A 75 -2.75 -24.63 -2.59
N ILE A 76 -2.46 -24.57 -3.90
CA ILE A 76 -1.65 -23.49 -4.50
C ILE A 76 -2.34 -22.14 -4.34
N TYR A 77 -3.64 -22.07 -4.65
CA TYR A 77 -4.44 -20.86 -4.45
C TYR A 77 -4.41 -20.39 -2.99
N ILE A 78 -4.63 -21.32 -2.05
CA ILE A 78 -4.65 -20.99 -0.61
C ILE A 78 -3.28 -20.49 -0.15
N ALA A 79 -2.20 -21.16 -0.54
CA ALA A 79 -0.84 -20.75 -0.21
C ALA A 79 -0.54 -19.35 -0.77
N TRP A 80 -0.83 -19.12 -2.05
CA TRP A 80 -0.61 -17.83 -2.70
C TRP A 80 -1.40 -16.70 -2.04
N MET A 81 -2.69 -16.91 -1.79
CA MET A 81 -3.54 -15.91 -1.13
C MET A 81 -3.11 -15.64 0.31
N THR A 82 -2.60 -16.65 1.01
CA THR A 82 -2.05 -16.49 2.36
C THR A 82 -0.79 -15.63 2.33
N VAL A 83 0.14 -15.89 1.39
CA VAL A 83 1.32 -15.05 1.20
C VAL A 83 0.93 -13.62 0.85
N GLY A 84 -0.04 -13.43 -0.06
CA GLY A 84 -0.56 -12.12 -0.42
C GLY A 84 -1.15 -11.36 0.77
N MET A 85 -1.86 -12.06 1.67
CA MET A 85 -2.38 -11.48 2.90
C MET A 85 -1.28 -11.01 3.84
N PHE A 86 -0.25 -11.84 4.07
CA PHE A 86 0.89 -11.46 4.90
C PHE A 86 1.64 -10.26 4.31
N LEU A 87 1.88 -10.28 2.99
CA LEU A 87 2.52 -9.17 2.30
C LEU A 87 1.68 -7.89 2.40
N GLY A 88 0.36 -7.99 2.28
CA GLY A 88 -0.56 -6.87 2.47
C GLY A 88 -0.51 -6.29 3.89
N ALA A 89 -0.40 -7.13 4.91
CA ALA A 89 -0.23 -6.68 6.29
C ALA A 89 1.10 -5.94 6.49
N ILE A 90 2.19 -6.47 5.95
CA ILE A 90 3.51 -5.84 5.97
C ILE A 90 3.48 -4.49 5.22
N MET A 91 2.90 -4.45 4.01
CA MET A 91 2.79 -3.23 3.23
C MET A 91 1.95 -2.17 3.91
N THR A 92 0.85 -2.56 4.57
CA THR A 92 0.04 -1.63 5.37
C THR A 92 0.86 -1.05 6.51
N PHE A 93 1.62 -1.89 7.23
CA PHE A 93 2.51 -1.43 8.29
C PHE A 93 3.56 -0.46 7.74
N ILE A 94 4.25 -0.80 6.66
CA ILE A 94 5.24 0.07 6.02
C ILE A 94 4.62 1.41 5.60
N MET A 95 3.48 1.39 4.90
CA MET A 95 2.81 2.61 4.44
C MET A 95 2.40 3.50 5.60
N MET A 96 1.83 2.92 6.67
CA MET A 96 1.47 3.67 7.88
C MET A 96 2.71 4.21 8.59
N SER A 97 3.77 3.41 8.74
CA SER A 97 5.03 3.87 9.34
C SER A 97 5.64 5.02 8.56
N VAL A 98 5.72 4.92 7.22
CA VAL A 98 6.22 6.00 6.37
C VAL A 98 5.36 7.26 6.53
N LEU A 99 4.04 7.13 6.48
CA LEU A 99 3.12 8.25 6.67
C LEU A 99 3.37 8.96 8.01
N PHE A 100 3.46 8.20 9.11
CA PHE A 100 3.68 8.78 10.43
C PHE A 100 5.09 9.35 10.58
N VAL A 101 6.13 8.66 10.13
CA VAL A 101 7.53 9.13 10.23
C VAL A 101 7.75 10.40 9.42
N VAL A 102 7.10 10.53 8.26
CA VAL A 102 7.23 11.72 7.41
C VAL A 102 6.34 12.87 7.90
N LEU A 103 5.10 12.60 8.31
CA LEU A 103 4.14 13.66 8.67
C LEU A 103 4.25 14.11 10.13
N LEU A 104 4.45 13.22 11.11
CA LEU A 104 4.54 13.61 12.53
C LEU A 104 5.59 14.68 12.83
N PRO A 105 6.83 14.65 12.29
CA PRO A 105 7.80 15.69 12.62
C PRO A 105 7.32 17.08 12.18
N ILE A 106 6.59 17.18 11.07
CA ILE A 106 6.01 18.44 10.60
C ILE A 106 5.04 19.01 11.64
N PHE A 107 4.15 18.18 12.18
CA PHE A 107 3.22 18.60 13.23
C PHE A 107 3.93 18.90 14.57
N SER A 108 5.02 18.19 14.87
CA SER A 108 5.85 18.46 16.05
C SER A 108 6.51 19.85 15.97
N LEU A 109 6.96 20.27 14.78
CA LEU A 109 7.49 21.62 14.58
C LEU A 109 6.44 22.72 14.81
N ILE A 110 5.18 22.48 14.46
CA ILE A 110 4.09 23.41 14.75
C ILE A 110 3.91 23.57 16.27
N ARG A 111 4.09 22.49 17.05
CA ARG A 111 3.98 22.52 18.51
C ARG A 111 5.01 23.43 19.18
N LEU A 112 6.16 23.69 18.56
CA LEU A 112 7.15 24.64 19.09
C LEU A 112 6.61 26.07 19.19
N LYS A 113 5.70 26.46 18.29
CA LYS A 113 5.02 27.76 18.33
C LYS A 113 3.95 27.85 19.41
N ASP A 114 3.68 26.76 20.14
CA ASP A 114 2.64 26.64 21.15
C ASP A 114 1.28 27.25 20.73
N PRO A 115 0.73 26.85 19.57
CA PRO A 115 -0.51 27.44 19.04
C PRO A 115 -1.71 27.23 19.98
N LEU A 116 -1.66 26.16 20.80
CA LEU A 116 -2.69 25.81 21.76
C LEU A 116 -2.42 26.39 23.16
N ARG A 117 -1.35 27.20 23.33
CA ARG A 117 -0.96 27.85 24.60
C ARG A 117 -0.92 26.86 25.77
N MET A 118 -0.37 25.67 25.52
CA MET A 118 -0.31 24.55 26.47
C MET A 118 0.82 24.69 27.51
N LYS A 119 1.72 25.69 27.36
CA LYS A 119 2.76 25.94 28.37
C LYS A 119 2.13 26.39 29.69
N LEU A 120 2.63 25.83 30.79
CA LEU A 120 2.19 26.20 32.13
C LEU A 120 2.60 27.65 32.43
N LYS A 121 1.63 28.48 32.79
CA LYS A 121 1.89 29.83 33.30
C LYS A 121 2.51 29.77 34.71
N PRO A 122 3.32 30.77 35.10
CA PRO A 122 3.86 30.87 36.44
C PRO A 122 2.79 30.80 37.54
N PRO A 123 3.12 30.30 38.75
CA PRO A 123 2.19 30.32 39.88
C PRO A 123 1.71 31.75 40.16
N GLY A 124 0.40 31.97 40.09
CA GLY A 124 -0.23 33.28 40.32
C GLY A 124 -0.73 33.98 39.05
N GLU A 125 -0.38 33.51 37.86
CA GLU A 125 -0.94 34.01 36.60
C GLU A 125 -2.16 33.18 36.16
N SER A 126 -3.20 33.87 35.69
CA SER A 126 -4.41 33.23 35.20
C SER A 126 -4.35 32.87 33.72
N TYR A 127 -4.96 31.75 33.32
CA TYR A 127 -5.15 31.39 31.90
C TYR A 127 -6.31 32.13 31.25
N TRP A 128 -7.13 32.85 32.02
CA TRP A 128 -8.21 33.67 31.48
C TRP A 128 -7.63 34.71 30.52
N GLU A 129 -8.21 34.79 29.32
CA GLU A 129 -7.94 35.84 28.35
C GLU A 129 -9.01 36.91 28.49
N ASP A 130 -8.60 38.17 28.49
CA ASP A 130 -9.55 39.27 28.52
C ASP A 130 -10.46 39.22 27.31
N HIS A 131 -11.75 39.37 27.56
CA HIS A 131 -12.73 39.51 26.50
C HIS A 131 -12.37 40.75 25.68
N ARG A 132 -12.15 40.57 24.37
CA ARG A 132 -12.00 41.70 23.46
C ARG A 132 -13.38 42.27 23.21
N ASP A 133 -13.57 43.54 23.54
CA ASP A 133 -14.79 44.24 23.18
C ASP A 133 -14.91 44.27 21.66
N HIS A 134 -16.10 43.89 21.20
CA HIS A 134 -16.43 43.82 19.79
C HIS A 134 -17.77 44.51 19.57
N GLU A 135 -17.88 45.27 18.49
CA GLU A 135 -19.15 45.91 18.15
C GLU A 135 -20.25 44.86 17.96
N PRO A 136 -21.42 45.03 18.62
CA PRO A 136 -22.55 44.12 18.48
C PRO A 136 -23.25 44.35 17.14
N THR A 137 -22.67 43.80 16.08
CA THR A 137 -23.22 43.84 14.71
C THR A 137 -23.88 42.51 14.35
N LEU A 138 -24.99 42.58 13.58
CA LEU A 138 -25.74 41.40 13.14
C LEU A 138 -24.91 40.44 12.28
N GLU A 139 -23.97 40.98 11.50
CA GLU A 139 -23.06 40.17 10.67
C GLU A 139 -22.14 39.28 11.51
N ARG A 140 -21.73 39.74 12.69
CA ARG A 140 -20.89 38.96 13.62
C ARG A 140 -21.67 37.82 14.26
N THR A 141 -22.93 38.04 14.65
CA THR A 141 -23.78 36.96 15.17
C THR A 141 -24.05 35.88 14.14
N ALA A 142 -23.98 36.21 12.84
CA ALA A 142 -24.10 35.25 11.76
C ALA A 142 -22.81 34.41 11.53
N ARG A 143 -21.65 34.80 12.09
CA ARG A 143 -20.36 34.11 11.92
C ARG A 143 -19.59 34.02 13.26
N PRO A 144 -19.86 33.00 14.08
CA PRO A 144 -19.32 32.91 15.44
C PRO A 144 -17.85 32.44 15.53
N PHE A 145 -17.18 32.11 14.43
CA PHE A 145 -15.79 31.63 14.37
C PHE A 145 -14.93 32.50 13.45
#